data_AF-A0A7V3AM58-F1
#
_entry.id   AF-A0A7V3AM58-F1
#
_cell.length_a   1.000
_cell.length_b   1.000
_cell.length_c   1.000
_cell.angle_alpha   90.00
_cell.angle_beta   90.00
_cell.angle_gamma   90.00
#
_symmetry.space_group_name_H-M   'P 1'
#
loop_
_entity.id
_entity.type
_entity.pdbx_description
1 polymer ?
#
loop_
_entity_poly.entity_id
_entity_poly.type
_entity_poly.pdbx_seq_one_letter_code
_entity_poly.pdbx_strand_id
1 'polypeptide(L)'
;MIGIIREAMPDVPVTISHPGLGMLGYDPVHWCRSTAIDFFSPHFYAGLLGESEQVDFPAAVSTLARYTVAVQPNFPGEWGVGGDGVTPEDTRLALRDSLWLSVCSGATGFFHWPGGPFYGEEYVQAGEILTAADLTRFPPRRADVCVDVSGAVGLLARKREYVGAGFWDVVNFIKADHPAARAIRDLYAAQMFSLATGVELDFAADTAGYPVVLSLGEVVHWDTAALPRRFIPAPGWQVAWRAAVNFNPVLLYLRNYAPAAVGVHERRLRRPVSRPAYLDISLPAAAYLVDIHDLDAGTVRTVRVSGSGRLVLADVTSHDFVLVFRPAVYVV
;
A
#
# COMPACT_ATOMS: atom_id res chain seq x y z
N MET A 1 -2.06 2.15 31.01
CA MET A 1 -0.82 1.59 30.45
C MET A 1 0.00 2.64 29.71
N ILE A 2 -0.50 3.27 28.63
CA ILE A 2 0.25 4.31 27.89
C ILE A 2 0.79 5.42 28.81
N GLY A 3 -0.03 5.96 29.72
CA GLY A 3 0.43 6.98 30.66
C GLY A 3 1.60 6.55 31.55
N ILE A 4 1.63 5.27 31.97
CA ILE A 4 2.74 4.70 32.76
C ILE A 4 4.01 4.61 31.93
N ILE A 5 3.89 4.17 30.67
CA ILE A 5 5.04 4.09 29.75
C ILE A 5 5.61 5.49 29.51
N ARG A 6 4.74 6.48 29.26
CA ARG A 6 5.18 7.87 29.03
C ARG A 6 5.81 8.51 30.26
N GLU A 7 5.34 8.18 31.46
CA GLU A 7 5.96 8.65 32.71
C GLU A 7 7.37 8.07 32.89
N ALA A 8 7.56 6.79 32.57
CA ALA A 8 8.85 6.11 32.74
C ALA A 8 9.85 6.38 31.59
N MET A 9 9.36 6.54 30.36
CA MET A 9 10.14 6.63 29.13
C MET A 9 9.52 7.67 28.17
N PRO A 10 9.64 8.98 28.46
CA PRO A 10 8.93 10.03 27.72
C PRO A 10 9.34 10.15 26.24
N ASP A 11 10.57 9.76 25.91
CA ASP A 11 11.14 9.89 24.56
C ASP A 11 10.94 8.63 23.68
N VAL A 12 10.36 7.55 24.24
CA VAL A 12 10.16 6.29 23.51
C VAL A 12 8.78 6.30 22.84
N PRO A 13 8.69 6.15 21.50
CA PRO A 13 7.42 6.02 20.82
C PRO A 13 6.60 4.81 21.33
N VAL A 14 5.34 5.04 21.65
CA VAL A 14 4.40 4.02 22.12
C VAL A 14 3.49 3.60 20.97
N THR A 15 3.38 2.29 20.75
CA THR A 15 2.51 1.72 19.72
C THR A 15 1.52 0.71 20.30
N ILE A 16 0.49 0.44 19.50
CA ILE A 16 -0.41 -0.70 19.67
C ILE A 16 -0.43 -1.46 18.35
N SER A 17 -0.46 -2.78 18.45
CA SER A 17 -0.77 -3.68 17.36
C SER A 17 -2.06 -4.46 17.63
N HIS A 18 -2.56 -5.14 16.60
CA HIS A 18 -3.73 -6.00 16.70
C HIS A 18 -3.41 -7.40 16.15
N PRO A 19 -4.14 -8.47 16.52
CA PRO A 19 -3.96 -9.78 15.91
C PRO A 19 -4.19 -9.68 14.40
N GLY A 20 -3.47 -10.45 13.57
CA GLY A 20 -3.32 -10.21 12.13
C GLY A 20 -4.53 -10.47 11.21
N LEU A 21 -5.72 -10.14 11.71
CA LEU A 21 -7.01 -10.04 11.03
C LEU A 21 -7.20 -8.68 10.30
N GLY A 22 -6.20 -7.79 10.33
CA GLY A 22 -6.30 -6.46 9.72
C GLY A 22 -7.51 -5.66 10.19
N MET A 23 -8.16 -5.00 9.21
CA MET A 23 -9.38 -4.22 9.41
C MET A 23 -10.58 -5.02 9.92
N LEU A 24 -10.53 -6.36 9.84
CA LEU A 24 -11.65 -7.21 10.26
C LEU A 24 -11.70 -7.32 11.77
N GLY A 25 -10.53 -7.49 12.40
CA GLY A 25 -10.43 -7.53 13.84
C GLY A 25 -10.71 -6.15 14.44
N TYR A 26 -10.03 -5.13 13.96
CA TYR A 26 -9.99 -3.83 14.64
C TYR A 26 -9.96 -2.68 13.63
N ASP A 27 -10.72 -1.62 13.92
CA ASP A 27 -10.65 -0.37 13.15
C ASP A 27 -9.42 0.45 13.59
N PRO A 28 -8.36 0.55 12.78
CA PRO A 28 -7.17 1.31 13.15
C PRO A 28 -7.50 2.78 13.44
N VAL A 29 -8.46 3.37 12.72
CA VAL A 29 -8.80 4.79 12.87
C VAL A 29 -9.41 5.05 14.24
N HIS A 30 -10.32 4.17 14.68
CA HIS A 30 -10.86 4.24 16.04
C HIS A 30 -9.78 4.18 17.11
N TRP A 31 -8.84 3.22 17.02
CA TRP A 31 -7.77 3.06 18.01
C TRP A 31 -6.81 4.25 18.01
N CYS A 32 -6.39 4.72 16.85
CA CYS A 32 -5.53 5.90 16.73
C CYS A 32 -6.17 7.14 17.36
N ARG A 33 -7.48 7.36 17.15
CA ARG A 33 -8.19 8.52 17.71
C ARG A 33 -8.53 8.38 19.20
N SER A 34 -8.68 7.16 19.69
CA SER A 34 -9.14 6.90 21.07
C SER A 34 -8.00 6.62 22.04
N THR A 35 -6.76 6.60 21.56
CA THR A 35 -5.57 6.33 22.38
C THR A 35 -4.50 7.38 22.12
N ALA A 36 -3.53 7.48 23.02
CA ALA A 36 -2.39 8.40 22.91
C ALA A 36 -1.14 7.68 22.37
N ILE A 37 -1.29 6.82 21.37
CA ILE A 37 -0.16 6.15 20.69
C ILE A 37 0.53 7.11 19.72
N ASP A 38 1.83 6.89 19.48
CA ASP A 38 2.63 7.67 18.53
C ASP A 38 2.55 7.10 17.10
N PHE A 39 2.31 5.79 16.98
CA PHE A 39 2.08 5.13 15.69
C PHE A 39 1.30 3.83 15.87
N PHE A 40 0.66 3.37 14.80
CA PHE A 40 -0.08 2.11 14.76
C PHE A 40 0.71 1.03 14.02
N SER A 41 0.67 -0.21 14.52
CA SER A 41 1.43 -1.32 13.98
C SER A 41 0.49 -2.49 13.60
N PRO A 42 -0.13 -2.45 12.41
CA PRO A 42 -1.05 -3.50 11.99
C PRO A 42 -0.33 -4.81 11.66
N HIS A 43 -1.01 -5.93 11.92
CA HIS A 43 -0.55 -7.27 11.59
C HIS A 43 -1.39 -7.89 10.46
N PHE A 44 -0.78 -8.75 9.65
CA PHE A 44 -1.31 -9.13 8.34
C PHE A 44 -1.13 -10.60 7.99
N TYR A 45 -2.20 -11.39 8.05
CA TYR A 45 -2.12 -12.80 7.64
C TYR A 45 -3.01 -13.10 6.44
N ALA A 46 -2.42 -13.66 5.38
CA ALA A 46 -3.22 -14.12 4.25
C ALA A 46 -4.17 -15.21 4.74
N GLY A 47 -5.44 -15.12 4.33
CA GLY A 47 -6.54 -15.92 4.87
C GLY A 47 -7.43 -15.17 5.84
N LEU A 48 -6.88 -14.12 6.45
CA LEU A 48 -7.44 -13.49 7.65
C LEU A 48 -7.72 -12.00 7.45
N LEU A 49 -7.26 -11.41 6.35
CA LEU A 49 -7.50 -10.01 6.00
C LEU A 49 -8.76 -9.81 5.18
N GLY A 50 -9.36 -10.89 4.71
CA GLY A 50 -10.52 -10.78 3.86
C GLY A 50 -10.24 -10.61 2.40
N GLU A 51 -9.10 -11.11 1.96
CA GLU A 51 -8.80 -11.19 0.54
C GLU A 51 -9.88 -12.02 -0.19
N SER A 52 -10.12 -11.68 -1.46
CA SER A 52 -11.16 -12.31 -2.29
C SER A 52 -10.70 -12.41 -3.75
N GLU A 53 -11.55 -12.93 -4.63
CA GLU A 53 -11.23 -12.96 -6.07
C GLU A 53 -10.96 -11.56 -6.66
N GLN A 54 -11.40 -10.50 -5.98
CA GLN A 54 -11.28 -9.12 -6.42
C GLN A 54 -10.08 -8.37 -5.81
N VAL A 55 -9.48 -8.89 -4.75
CA VAL A 55 -8.38 -8.21 -4.02
C VAL A 55 -7.36 -9.23 -3.54
N ASP A 56 -6.10 -9.00 -3.89
CA ASP A 56 -4.99 -9.81 -3.40
C ASP A 56 -4.49 -9.34 -2.04
N PHE A 57 -3.82 -10.23 -1.31
CA PHE A 57 -3.33 -9.99 0.03
C PHE A 57 -2.48 -8.70 0.15
N PRO A 58 -1.48 -8.45 -0.71
CA PRO A 58 -0.72 -7.19 -0.64
C PRO A 58 -1.55 -5.91 -0.88
N ALA A 59 -2.60 -5.95 -1.72
CA ALA A 59 -3.49 -4.80 -1.88
C ALA A 59 -4.34 -4.56 -0.62
N ALA A 60 -4.77 -5.62 0.08
CA ALA A 60 -5.44 -5.49 1.37
C ALA A 60 -4.50 -4.87 2.42
N VAL A 61 -3.24 -5.29 2.48
CA VAL A 61 -2.19 -4.69 3.32
C VAL A 61 -2.02 -3.21 3.01
N SER A 62 -1.88 -2.86 1.73
CA SER A 62 -1.77 -1.49 1.24
C SER A 62 -2.96 -0.62 1.64
N THR A 63 -4.18 -1.17 1.54
CA THR A 63 -5.41 -0.48 1.92
C THR A 63 -5.37 -0.10 3.40
N LEU A 64 -4.99 -1.05 4.27
CA LEU A 64 -4.90 -0.79 5.71
C LEU A 64 -3.81 0.22 6.04
N ALA A 65 -2.64 0.12 5.38
CA ALA A 65 -1.57 1.09 5.54
C ALA A 65 -2.05 2.51 5.22
N ARG A 66 -2.71 2.70 4.07
CA ARG A 66 -3.25 3.98 3.62
C ARG A 66 -4.36 4.51 4.52
N TYR A 67 -5.30 3.64 4.90
CA TYR A 67 -6.44 3.99 5.74
C TYR A 67 -5.99 4.41 7.15
N THR A 68 -4.91 3.81 7.66
CA THR A 68 -4.33 4.18 8.96
C THR A 68 -3.59 5.53 8.90
N VAL A 69 -2.81 5.76 7.83
CA VAL A 69 -2.07 7.02 7.60
C VAL A 69 -2.98 8.24 7.54
N ALA A 70 -4.27 8.03 7.26
CA ALA A 70 -5.30 9.08 7.34
C ALA A 70 -5.40 9.77 8.72
N VAL A 71 -4.92 9.12 9.78
CA VAL A 71 -5.03 9.66 11.15
C VAL A 71 -3.76 9.53 11.98
N GLN A 72 -2.86 8.59 11.68
CA GLN A 72 -1.64 8.37 12.47
C GLN A 72 -0.55 7.72 11.60
N PRO A 73 0.75 7.98 11.87
CA PRO A 73 1.81 7.17 11.29
C PRO A 73 1.58 5.66 11.51
N ASN A 74 1.95 4.88 10.52
CA ASN A 74 1.76 3.44 10.49
C ASN A 74 3.09 2.74 10.16
N PHE A 75 3.39 1.68 10.91
CA PHE A 75 4.53 0.80 10.69
C PHE A 75 4.06 -0.67 10.80
N PRO A 76 3.67 -1.31 9.69
CA PRO A 76 3.31 -2.73 9.63
C PRO A 76 4.30 -3.63 10.38
N GLY A 77 3.80 -4.36 11.38
CA GLY A 77 4.65 -5.02 12.39
C GLY A 77 4.59 -6.54 12.44
N GLU A 78 3.72 -7.20 11.67
CA GLU A 78 3.74 -8.65 11.53
C GLU A 78 3.01 -9.02 10.25
N TRP A 79 3.51 -9.98 9.50
CA TRP A 79 2.76 -10.50 8.38
C TRP A 79 3.15 -11.94 8.04
N GLY A 80 2.28 -12.63 7.31
CA GLY A 80 2.61 -13.93 6.74
C GLY A 80 1.55 -14.44 5.78
N VAL A 81 2.00 -15.15 4.74
CA VAL A 81 1.10 -15.83 3.78
C VAL A 81 0.90 -17.31 4.11
N GLY A 82 1.73 -17.85 5.02
CA GLY A 82 1.98 -19.27 5.24
C GLY A 82 0.79 -20.24 5.16
N GLY A 83 1.09 -21.49 4.84
CA GLY A 83 0.12 -22.57 4.71
C GLY A 83 0.58 -23.62 3.70
N ASP A 84 -0.12 -24.74 3.66
CA ASP A 84 0.21 -25.85 2.76
C ASP A 84 0.12 -25.42 1.29
N GLY A 85 1.16 -25.72 0.52
CA GLY A 85 1.23 -25.45 -0.91
C GLY A 85 1.61 -24.01 -1.29
N VAL A 86 1.93 -23.13 -0.33
CA VAL A 86 2.57 -21.83 -0.60
C VAL A 86 4.06 -22.05 -0.82
N THR A 87 4.58 -21.64 -1.98
CA THR A 87 6.02 -21.80 -2.28
C THR A 87 6.87 -20.68 -1.68
N PRO A 88 8.22 -20.86 -1.57
CA PRO A 88 9.11 -19.76 -1.21
C PRO A 88 8.98 -18.55 -2.13
N GLU A 89 8.80 -18.79 -3.43
CA GLU A 89 8.62 -17.72 -4.42
C GLU A 89 7.31 -16.94 -4.21
N ASP A 90 6.21 -17.62 -3.88
CA ASP A 90 4.95 -16.97 -3.52
C ASP A 90 5.12 -16.06 -2.31
N THR A 91 5.88 -16.53 -1.33
CA THR A 91 6.12 -15.77 -0.11
C THR A 91 7.05 -14.58 -0.36
N ARG A 92 8.07 -14.74 -1.22
CA ARG A 92 8.98 -13.66 -1.65
C ARG A 92 8.22 -12.56 -2.39
N LEU A 93 7.40 -12.92 -3.38
CA LEU A 93 6.59 -11.94 -4.13
C LEU A 93 5.57 -11.23 -3.24
N ALA A 94 4.92 -11.96 -2.32
CA ALA A 94 4.00 -11.36 -1.37
C ALA A 94 4.70 -10.42 -0.38
N LEU A 95 5.92 -10.74 0.07
CA LEU A 95 6.75 -9.84 0.87
C LEU A 95 7.04 -8.56 0.11
N ARG A 96 7.61 -8.70 -1.10
CA ARG A 96 7.97 -7.59 -1.96
C ARG A 96 6.80 -6.64 -2.16
N ASP A 97 5.65 -7.18 -2.57
CA ASP A 97 4.45 -6.40 -2.81
C ASP A 97 3.97 -5.72 -1.53
N SER A 98 3.88 -6.46 -0.42
CA SER A 98 3.36 -5.92 0.85
C SER A 98 4.25 -4.80 1.37
N LEU A 99 5.57 -4.95 1.25
CA LEU A 99 6.56 -3.92 1.59
C LEU A 99 6.36 -2.68 0.73
N TRP A 100 6.52 -2.81 -0.59
CA TRP A 100 6.55 -1.65 -1.48
C TRP A 100 5.19 -0.95 -1.56
N LEU A 101 4.09 -1.70 -1.56
CA LEU A 101 2.76 -1.10 -1.52
C LEU A 101 2.49 -0.40 -0.19
N SER A 102 2.97 -0.93 0.95
CA SER A 102 2.85 -0.25 2.25
C SER A 102 3.60 1.07 2.25
N VAL A 103 4.86 1.08 1.79
CA VAL A 103 5.68 2.30 1.73
C VAL A 103 5.05 3.33 0.78
N CYS A 104 4.61 2.92 -0.42
CA CYS A 104 3.92 3.81 -1.36
C CYS A 104 2.56 4.30 -0.83
N SER A 105 1.89 3.53 0.01
CA SER A 105 0.66 3.94 0.72
C SER A 105 0.91 4.74 1.99
N GLY A 106 2.19 5.01 2.29
CA GLY A 106 2.62 5.97 3.28
C GLY A 106 3.01 5.40 4.63
N ALA A 107 3.15 4.08 4.75
CA ALA A 107 3.80 3.47 5.90
C ALA A 107 5.23 4.00 6.05
N THR A 108 5.67 4.20 7.30
CA THR A 108 7.02 4.67 7.62
C THR A 108 8.06 3.55 7.57
N GLY A 109 7.63 2.33 7.28
CA GLY A 109 8.46 1.16 7.06
C GLY A 109 7.61 -0.10 6.92
N PHE A 110 8.24 -1.26 7.03
CA PHE A 110 7.58 -2.55 7.00
C PHE A 110 8.48 -3.55 7.73
N PHE A 111 7.90 -4.37 8.60
CA PHE A 111 8.64 -5.37 9.38
C PHE A 111 7.96 -6.74 9.29
N HIS A 112 8.74 -7.80 9.48
CA HIS A 112 8.26 -9.18 9.47
C HIS A 112 8.56 -9.89 10.79
N TRP A 113 7.60 -10.73 11.20
CA TRP A 113 7.77 -11.73 12.24
C TRP A 113 7.12 -13.05 11.82
N PRO A 114 7.73 -14.21 12.13
CA PRO A 114 9.07 -14.37 12.69
C PRO A 114 10.17 -14.19 11.63
N GLY A 115 11.39 -13.86 12.08
CA GLY A 115 12.57 -13.79 11.22
C GLY A 115 12.84 -15.12 10.51
N GLY A 116 12.53 -15.20 9.22
CA GLY A 116 12.72 -16.39 8.39
C GLY A 116 13.89 -16.21 7.42
N PRO A 117 14.64 -17.28 7.10
CA PRO A 117 15.86 -17.19 6.29
C PRO A 117 15.63 -16.76 4.84
N PHE A 118 14.38 -16.73 4.35
CA PHE A 118 14.04 -16.47 2.95
C PHE A 118 13.62 -15.03 2.64
N TYR A 119 13.71 -14.12 3.61
CA TYR A 119 13.19 -12.75 3.48
C TYR A 119 14.26 -11.67 3.35
N GLY A 120 15.53 -11.99 3.63
CA GLY A 120 16.59 -10.98 3.79
C GLY A 120 16.83 -10.11 2.57
N GLU A 121 16.82 -10.70 1.36
CA GLU A 121 17.20 -9.98 0.13
C GLU A 121 16.24 -8.85 -0.22
N GLU A 122 14.92 -9.06 -0.11
CA GLU A 122 13.92 -8.02 -0.41
C GLU A 122 14.05 -6.84 0.57
N TYR A 123 14.36 -7.09 1.84
CA TYR A 123 14.60 -6.04 2.82
C TYR A 123 15.92 -5.31 2.59
N VAL A 124 16.99 -6.02 2.23
CA VAL A 124 18.28 -5.41 1.91
C VAL A 124 18.14 -4.50 0.71
N GLN A 125 17.55 -4.99 -0.39
CA GLN A 125 17.32 -4.20 -1.60
C GLN A 125 16.43 -2.98 -1.33
N ALA A 126 15.33 -3.16 -0.59
CA ALA A 126 14.49 -2.02 -0.20
C ALA A 126 15.24 -1.01 0.67
N GLY A 127 16.04 -1.48 1.64
CA GLY A 127 16.86 -0.63 2.51
C GLY A 127 17.86 0.21 1.71
N GLU A 128 18.55 -0.39 0.74
CA GLU A 128 19.49 0.30 -0.15
C GLU A 128 18.79 1.37 -0.98
N ILE A 129 17.67 1.04 -1.62
CA ILE A 129 16.90 1.98 -2.45
C ILE A 129 16.34 3.13 -1.63
N LEU A 130 15.70 2.85 -0.48
CA LEU A 130 15.08 3.86 0.37
C LEU A 130 16.12 4.78 1.02
N THR A 131 17.29 4.24 1.38
CA THR A 131 18.42 5.04 1.88
C THR A 131 18.97 5.96 0.79
N ALA A 132 19.16 5.44 -0.43
CA ALA A 132 19.66 6.23 -1.55
C ALA A 132 18.66 7.29 -2.06
N ALA A 133 17.36 7.10 -1.79
CA ALA A 133 16.31 8.08 -2.08
C ALA A 133 16.27 9.22 -1.04
N ASP A 134 16.94 9.07 0.12
CA ASP A 134 16.90 9.99 1.26
C ASP A 134 15.49 10.45 1.63
N LEU A 135 14.64 9.50 2.01
CA LEU A 135 13.26 9.80 2.39
C LEU A 135 13.13 10.54 3.74
N THR A 136 14.25 10.82 4.44
CA THR A 136 14.24 11.55 5.71
C THR A 136 13.74 13.00 5.54
N ARG A 137 13.78 13.52 4.31
CA ARG A 137 13.30 14.85 3.92
C ARG A 137 12.12 14.79 2.96
N PHE A 138 11.28 13.77 3.08
CA PHE A 138 10.13 13.54 2.22
C PHE A 138 8.84 14.08 2.88
N PRO A 139 8.53 15.39 2.84
CA PRO A 139 7.21 15.85 3.25
C PRO A 139 6.21 15.28 2.25
N PRO A 140 5.34 14.35 2.63
CA PRO A 140 4.48 13.69 1.67
C PRO A 140 3.52 14.72 1.06
N ARG A 141 3.39 14.68 -0.26
CA ARG A 141 2.34 15.38 -0.97
C ARG A 141 1.00 14.76 -0.60
N ARG A 142 -0.01 15.59 -0.39
CA ARG A 142 -1.41 15.14 -0.34
C ARG A 142 -1.84 14.68 -1.74
N ALA A 143 -2.61 13.61 -1.83
CA ALA A 143 -3.14 13.17 -3.12
C ALA A 143 -4.07 14.23 -3.74
N ASP A 144 -4.20 14.24 -5.07
CA ASP A 144 -5.16 15.13 -5.75
C ASP A 144 -6.61 14.65 -5.57
N VAL A 145 -6.79 13.37 -5.28
CA VAL A 145 -8.08 12.71 -5.12
C VAL A 145 -8.18 12.13 -3.72
N CYS A 146 -9.28 12.42 -3.04
CA CYS A 146 -9.65 11.81 -1.78
C CYS A 146 -10.86 10.92 -1.96
N VAL A 147 -10.86 9.81 -1.25
CA VAL A 147 -12.04 8.99 -1.02
C VAL A 147 -12.54 9.29 0.39
N ASP A 148 -13.78 9.80 0.48
CA ASP A 148 -14.43 10.08 1.75
C ASP A 148 -14.75 8.78 2.48
N VAL A 149 -14.09 8.57 3.62
CA VAL A 149 -14.27 7.39 4.49
C VAL A 149 -15.00 7.72 5.79
N SER A 150 -15.57 8.92 5.95
CA SER A 150 -16.25 9.35 7.16
C SER A 150 -17.38 8.38 7.58
N GLY A 151 -18.19 7.94 6.60
CA GLY A 151 -19.23 6.93 6.81
C GLY A 151 -18.67 5.56 7.20
N ALA A 152 -17.58 5.13 6.55
CA ALA A 152 -16.91 3.86 6.82
C ALA A 152 -16.32 3.83 8.24
N VAL A 153 -15.64 4.90 8.67
CA VAL A 153 -15.12 5.03 10.05
C VAL A 153 -16.24 4.86 11.08
N GLY A 154 -17.40 5.50 10.85
CA GLY A 154 -18.54 5.37 11.75
C GLY A 154 -19.11 3.95 11.83
N LEU A 155 -19.08 3.19 10.74
CA LEU A 155 -19.51 1.79 10.70
C LEU A 155 -18.48 0.85 11.35
N LEU A 156 -17.19 1.09 11.09
CA LEU A 156 -16.07 0.27 11.58
C LEU A 156 -15.75 0.54 13.06
N ALA A 157 -16.12 1.71 13.60
CA ALA A 157 -16.01 1.98 15.04
C ALA A 157 -17.15 1.32 15.86
N ARG A 158 -18.31 1.06 15.25
CA ARG A 158 -19.50 0.48 15.90
C ARG A 158 -19.42 -1.03 16.14
N LYS A 159 -18.26 -1.63 15.93
CA LYS A 159 -17.94 -3.06 16.12
C LYS A 159 -18.10 -3.61 17.55
N ARG A 160 -18.69 -2.86 18.49
CA ARG A 160 -19.14 -3.35 19.81
C ARG A 160 -20.10 -4.56 19.70
N GLU A 161 -20.68 -4.81 18.54
CA GLU A 161 -21.49 -6.00 18.26
C GLU A 161 -20.67 -7.30 18.08
N TYR A 162 -19.32 -7.25 18.11
CA TYR A 162 -18.45 -8.43 17.99
C TYR A 162 -17.91 -8.98 19.31
N VAL A 163 -18.38 -8.43 20.44
CA VAL A 163 -18.10 -8.98 21.77
C VAL A 163 -18.74 -10.37 21.85
N GLY A 164 -17.92 -11.41 21.69
CA GLY A 164 -18.34 -12.83 21.77
C GLY A 164 -18.13 -13.65 20.50
N ALA A 165 -17.78 -13.02 19.38
CA ALA A 165 -17.40 -13.71 18.15
C ALA A 165 -16.02 -14.36 18.31
N GLY A 166 -15.92 -15.67 18.08
CA GLY A 166 -14.65 -16.38 18.05
C GLY A 166 -13.78 -15.90 16.88
N PHE A 167 -12.47 -16.21 16.93
CA PHE A 167 -11.51 -15.86 15.87
C PHE A 167 -12.01 -16.24 14.44
N TRP A 168 -12.71 -17.36 14.31
CA TRP A 168 -13.25 -17.85 13.03
C TRP A 168 -14.53 -17.12 12.58
N ASP A 169 -15.28 -16.51 13.48
CA ASP A 169 -16.49 -15.75 13.14
C ASP A 169 -16.15 -14.46 12.40
N VAL A 170 -14.97 -13.89 12.67
CA VAL A 170 -14.42 -12.71 11.96
C VAL A 170 -14.13 -13.01 10.49
N VAL A 171 -13.75 -14.24 10.14
CA VAL A 171 -13.51 -14.64 8.74
C VAL A 171 -14.84 -14.78 7.98
N ASN A 172 -15.88 -15.29 8.64
CA ASN A 172 -17.22 -15.41 8.05
C ASN A 172 -17.90 -14.03 7.86
N PHE A 173 -17.49 -13.03 8.64
CA PHE A 173 -18.06 -11.69 8.61
C PHE A 173 -17.99 -11.00 7.23
N ILE A 174 -16.90 -11.15 6.48
CA ILE A 174 -16.81 -10.53 5.14
C ILE A 174 -17.74 -11.21 4.15
N LYS A 175 -17.99 -12.51 4.32
CA LYS A 175 -18.92 -13.26 3.47
C LYS A 175 -20.38 -12.88 3.77
N ALA A 176 -20.64 -12.22 4.89
CA ALA A 176 -21.95 -11.72 5.23
C ALA A 176 -22.26 -10.39 4.52
N ASP A 177 -23.55 -10.12 4.29
CA ASP A 177 -24.04 -8.86 3.74
C ASP A 177 -24.13 -7.74 4.81
N HIS A 178 -23.14 -7.67 5.69
CA HIS A 178 -23.08 -6.71 6.78
C HIS A 178 -22.55 -5.34 6.29
N PRO A 179 -23.11 -4.19 6.74
CA PRO A 179 -22.65 -2.86 6.31
C PRO A 179 -21.14 -2.60 6.47
N ALA A 180 -20.54 -2.99 7.60
CA ALA A 180 -19.09 -2.87 7.78
C ALA A 180 -18.28 -3.79 6.85
N ALA A 181 -18.81 -4.95 6.45
CA ALA A 181 -18.19 -5.79 5.43
C ALA A 181 -18.24 -5.13 4.04
N ARG A 182 -19.36 -4.46 3.70
CA ARG A 182 -19.45 -3.62 2.49
C ARG A 182 -18.39 -2.52 2.50
N ALA A 183 -18.28 -1.75 3.59
CA ALA A 183 -17.28 -0.69 3.70
C ALA A 183 -15.83 -1.18 3.50
N ILE A 184 -15.49 -2.36 4.06
CA ILE A 184 -14.17 -2.99 3.84
C ILE A 184 -13.98 -3.37 2.36
N ARG A 185 -14.98 -3.99 1.73
CA ARG A 185 -14.92 -4.33 0.30
C ARG A 185 -14.76 -3.09 -0.58
N ASP A 186 -15.46 -2.00 -0.26
CA ASP A 186 -15.35 -0.75 -1.01
C ASP A 186 -13.97 -0.09 -0.85
N LEU A 187 -13.36 -0.18 0.35
CA LEU A 187 -11.97 0.26 0.57
C LEU A 187 -10.99 -0.55 -0.28
N TYR A 188 -11.14 -1.88 -0.31
CA TYR A 188 -10.34 -2.75 -1.16
C TYR A 188 -10.53 -2.46 -2.64
N ALA A 189 -11.77 -2.24 -3.07
CA ALA A 189 -12.10 -1.88 -4.44
C ALA A 189 -11.47 -0.53 -4.85
N ALA A 190 -11.51 0.47 -3.97
CA ALA A 190 -10.84 1.76 -4.19
C ALA A 190 -9.32 1.62 -4.31
N GLN A 191 -8.69 0.79 -3.47
CA GLN A 191 -7.26 0.52 -3.56
C GLN A 191 -6.91 -0.21 -4.87
N MET A 192 -7.67 -1.23 -5.26
CA MET A 192 -7.45 -1.95 -6.52
C MET A 192 -7.63 -1.02 -7.73
N PHE A 193 -8.61 -0.13 -7.69
CA PHE A 193 -8.78 0.92 -8.70
C PHE A 193 -7.56 1.85 -8.77
N SER A 194 -7.07 2.34 -7.62
CA SER A 194 -5.85 3.16 -7.55
C SER A 194 -4.66 2.45 -8.20
N LEU A 195 -4.44 1.17 -7.85
CA LEU A 195 -3.33 0.37 -8.37
C LEU A 195 -3.42 0.11 -9.88
N ALA A 196 -4.61 -0.20 -10.39
CA ALA A 196 -4.79 -0.53 -11.80
C ALA A 196 -4.76 0.70 -12.72
N THR A 197 -5.18 1.86 -12.22
CA THR A 197 -5.36 3.09 -13.03
C THR A 197 -4.24 4.10 -12.83
N GLY A 198 -3.47 3.97 -11.76
CA GLY A 198 -2.43 4.90 -11.34
C GLY A 198 -2.93 6.23 -10.78
N VAL A 199 -4.24 6.34 -10.50
CA VAL A 199 -4.80 7.44 -9.72
C VAL A 199 -4.29 7.32 -8.28
N GLU A 200 -3.57 8.33 -7.79
CA GLU A 200 -3.18 8.44 -6.38
C GLU A 200 -4.41 8.88 -5.57
N LEU A 201 -4.75 8.08 -4.56
CA LEU A 201 -5.90 8.32 -3.68
C LEU A 201 -5.41 8.46 -2.25
N ASP A 202 -6.00 9.37 -1.50
CA ASP A 202 -5.99 9.34 -0.03
C ASP A 202 -7.33 8.85 0.51
N PHE A 203 -7.33 8.16 1.64
CA PHE A 203 -8.52 7.96 2.45
C PHE A 203 -8.58 9.08 3.49
N ALA A 204 -9.68 9.82 3.59
CA ALA A 204 -9.84 10.82 4.64
C ALA A 204 -11.29 10.94 5.13
N ALA A 205 -11.45 11.20 6.43
CA ALA A 205 -12.74 11.58 7.00
C ALA A 205 -12.99 13.10 6.96
N ASP A 206 -11.92 13.89 6.91
CA ASP A 206 -11.96 15.32 6.62
C ASP A 206 -11.45 15.53 5.19
N THR A 207 -12.38 15.89 4.31
CA THR A 207 -12.14 16.04 2.88
C THR A 207 -11.76 17.48 2.49
N ALA A 208 -11.71 18.40 3.45
CA ALA A 208 -11.42 19.81 3.18
C ALA A 208 -10.06 19.99 2.51
N GLY A 209 -10.03 20.71 1.38
CA GLY A 209 -8.81 21.04 0.63
C GLY A 209 -8.35 19.99 -0.37
N TYR A 210 -9.09 18.89 -0.57
CA TYR A 210 -8.85 18.01 -1.72
C TYR A 210 -9.48 18.59 -3.00
N PRO A 211 -8.75 18.59 -4.14
CA PRO A 211 -9.31 19.00 -5.42
C PRO A 211 -10.48 18.14 -5.89
N VAL A 212 -10.40 16.83 -5.66
CA VAL A 212 -11.43 15.86 -6.04
C VAL A 212 -11.78 15.02 -4.82
N VAL A 213 -13.08 14.90 -4.52
CA VAL A 213 -13.60 14.07 -3.42
C VAL A 213 -14.57 13.06 -4.01
N LEU A 214 -14.31 11.77 -3.77
CA LEU A 214 -15.10 10.65 -4.25
C LEU A 214 -15.80 9.98 -3.06
N SER A 215 -17.04 9.55 -3.26
CA SER A 215 -17.71 8.64 -2.32
C SER A 215 -17.07 7.26 -2.40
N LEU A 216 -16.84 6.62 -1.24
CA LEU A 216 -16.19 5.31 -1.16
C LEU A 216 -16.81 4.22 -2.07
N GLY A 217 -18.14 4.09 -2.08
CA GLY A 217 -18.83 3.09 -2.89
C GLY A 217 -18.90 3.40 -4.40
N GLU A 218 -18.46 4.59 -4.83
CA GLU A 218 -18.58 5.04 -6.22
C GLU A 218 -17.25 5.04 -6.96
N VAL A 219 -16.11 4.96 -6.26
CA VAL A 219 -14.75 5.12 -6.82
C VAL A 219 -14.53 4.30 -8.08
N VAL A 220 -14.94 3.03 -8.08
CA VAL A 220 -14.73 2.10 -9.21
C VAL A 220 -15.56 2.42 -10.46
N HIS A 221 -16.55 3.31 -10.35
CA HIS A 221 -17.42 3.71 -11.45
C HIS A 221 -17.00 5.05 -12.08
N TRP A 222 -15.98 5.70 -11.54
CA TRP A 222 -15.50 6.97 -12.08
C TRP A 222 -14.76 6.80 -13.41
N ASP A 223 -14.96 7.77 -14.30
CA ASP A 223 -14.16 7.88 -15.51
C ASP A 223 -12.72 8.26 -15.15
N THR A 224 -11.81 7.31 -15.31
CA THR A 224 -10.38 7.51 -15.05
C THR A 224 -9.76 8.62 -15.91
N ALA A 225 -10.33 8.95 -17.07
CA ALA A 225 -9.86 10.06 -17.90
C ALA A 225 -10.13 11.44 -17.26
N ALA A 226 -11.14 11.53 -16.39
CA ALA A 226 -11.48 12.75 -15.66
C ALA A 226 -10.65 12.92 -14.37
N LEU A 227 -9.88 11.90 -13.98
CA LEU A 227 -9.07 11.92 -12.76
C LEU A 227 -7.59 12.22 -13.07
N PRO A 228 -6.88 12.92 -12.17
CA PRO A 228 -5.46 13.17 -12.32
C PRO A 228 -4.68 11.85 -12.24
N ARG A 229 -4.06 11.47 -13.36
CA ARG A 229 -3.20 10.28 -13.48
C ARG A 229 -1.79 10.70 -13.85
N ARG A 230 -0.88 10.68 -12.87
CA ARG A 230 0.54 11.05 -13.06
C ARG A 230 1.35 9.93 -13.69
N PHE A 231 0.93 8.70 -13.45
CA PHE A 231 1.58 7.49 -13.93
C PHE A 231 0.51 6.52 -14.40
N ILE A 232 0.56 6.11 -15.67
CA ILE A 232 -0.37 5.14 -16.23
C ILE A 232 0.46 3.90 -16.60
N PRO A 233 0.24 2.76 -15.92
CA PRO A 233 1.03 1.57 -16.17
C PRO A 233 0.59 0.89 -17.47
N ALA A 234 1.49 0.11 -18.08
CA ALA A 234 1.13 -0.76 -19.20
C ALA A 234 0.02 -1.76 -18.82
N PRO A 235 -0.77 -2.29 -19.78
CA PRO A 235 -1.81 -3.28 -19.50
C PRO A 235 -1.27 -4.49 -18.72
N GLY A 236 -1.99 -4.86 -17.65
CA GLY A 236 -1.60 -5.96 -16.78
C GLY A 236 -0.50 -5.61 -15.75
N TRP A 237 -0.14 -4.34 -15.64
CA TRP A 237 0.70 -3.84 -14.56
C TRP A 237 -0.15 -3.05 -13.58
N GLN A 238 0.32 -3.00 -12.33
CA GLN A 238 -0.24 -2.15 -11.30
C GLN A 238 0.84 -1.21 -10.79
N VAL A 239 0.45 0.00 -10.43
CA VAL A 239 1.35 1.04 -9.95
C VAL A 239 0.88 1.60 -8.62
N ALA A 240 1.79 1.68 -7.66
CA ALA A 240 1.64 2.49 -6.46
C ALA A 240 2.74 3.54 -6.47
N TRP A 241 2.44 4.75 -6.05
CA TRP A 241 3.44 5.81 -5.99
C TRP A 241 3.09 6.79 -4.89
N ARG A 242 4.13 7.50 -4.43
CA ARG A 242 4.01 8.63 -3.53
C ARG A 242 5.00 9.69 -3.96
N ALA A 243 4.59 10.94 -3.90
CA ALA A 243 5.47 12.08 -4.14
C ALA A 243 5.69 12.87 -2.86
N ALA A 244 6.88 13.45 -2.72
CA ALA A 244 7.07 14.57 -1.81
C ALA A 244 6.43 15.83 -2.39
N VAL A 245 6.29 16.88 -1.57
CA VAL A 245 5.90 18.21 -2.03
C VAL A 245 6.78 18.62 -3.22
N ASN A 246 6.15 19.21 -4.25
CA ASN A 246 6.79 19.59 -5.52
C ASN A 246 7.35 18.42 -6.36
N PHE A 247 6.95 17.17 -6.10
CA PHE A 247 7.41 15.99 -6.83
C PHE A 247 8.93 15.77 -6.73
N ASN A 248 9.50 16.01 -5.55
CA ASN A 248 10.94 15.85 -5.30
C ASN A 248 11.25 15.22 -3.92
N PRO A 249 11.53 13.91 -3.84
CA PRO A 249 11.49 12.92 -4.90
C PRO A 249 10.06 12.36 -5.15
N VAL A 250 9.92 11.52 -6.17
CA VAL A 250 8.77 10.61 -6.34
C VAL A 250 9.27 9.18 -6.22
N LEU A 251 8.64 8.39 -5.35
CA LEU A 251 8.86 6.96 -5.22
C LEU A 251 7.70 6.22 -5.89
N LEU A 252 8.01 5.25 -6.74
CA LEU A 252 7.01 4.48 -7.47
C LEU A 252 7.38 3.00 -7.48
N TYR A 253 6.40 2.16 -7.25
CA TYR A 253 6.48 0.71 -7.38
C TYR A 253 5.55 0.25 -8.50
N LEU A 254 6.11 -0.47 -9.47
CA LEU A 254 5.40 -1.05 -10.60
C LEU A 254 5.50 -2.58 -10.53
N ARG A 255 4.37 -3.25 -10.31
CA ARG A 255 4.30 -4.70 -10.18
C ARG A 255 3.60 -5.36 -11.37
N ASN A 256 4.16 -6.47 -11.83
CA ASN A 256 3.55 -7.29 -12.86
C ASN A 256 2.42 -8.12 -12.24
N TYR A 257 1.17 -7.85 -12.60
CA TYR A 257 0.01 -8.38 -11.92
C TYR A 257 -0.79 -9.33 -12.81
N ALA A 258 -0.91 -10.59 -12.37
CA ALA A 258 -1.96 -11.50 -12.78
C ALA A 258 -2.49 -12.21 -11.51
N PRO A 259 -3.78 -12.07 -11.17
CA PRO A 259 -4.31 -12.65 -9.94
C PRO A 259 -4.20 -14.17 -9.94
N ALA A 260 -3.88 -14.75 -8.78
CA ALA A 260 -3.76 -16.19 -8.59
C ALA A 260 -4.28 -16.64 -7.23
N ALA A 261 -4.88 -17.82 -7.20
CA ALA A 261 -5.15 -18.56 -5.98
C ALA A 261 -3.99 -19.51 -5.71
N VAL A 262 -3.40 -19.46 -4.51
CA VAL A 262 -2.20 -20.21 -4.16
C VAL A 262 -2.41 -21.04 -2.89
N GLY A 263 -1.90 -22.28 -2.91
CA GLY A 263 -1.96 -23.21 -1.78
C GLY A 263 -3.35 -23.82 -1.55
N VAL A 264 -3.44 -24.68 -0.55
CA VAL A 264 -4.67 -25.45 -0.21
C VAL A 264 -5.81 -24.53 0.23
N HIS A 265 -5.50 -23.35 0.74
CA HIS A 265 -6.48 -22.35 1.19
C HIS A 265 -6.75 -21.23 0.18
N GLU A 266 -6.35 -21.42 -1.09
CA GLU A 266 -6.62 -20.48 -2.19
C GLU A 266 -6.27 -19.02 -1.86
N ARG A 267 -5.10 -18.80 -1.23
CA ARG A 267 -4.63 -17.46 -0.89
C ARG A 267 -4.56 -16.60 -2.14
N ARG A 268 -5.14 -15.40 -2.09
CA ARG A 268 -5.22 -14.49 -3.24
C ARG A 268 -3.94 -13.69 -3.32
N LEU A 269 -3.08 -14.09 -4.25
CA LEU A 269 -1.79 -13.48 -4.54
C LEU A 269 -1.74 -13.09 -6.02
N ARG A 270 -0.53 -12.85 -6.54
CA ARG A 270 -0.28 -12.68 -7.97
C ARG A 270 0.72 -13.71 -8.50
N ARG A 271 0.75 -13.85 -9.82
CA ARG A 271 1.84 -14.47 -10.58
C ARG A 271 2.35 -13.46 -11.62
N PRO A 272 3.65 -13.26 -11.76
CA PRO A 272 4.19 -12.43 -12.81
C PRO A 272 4.05 -13.14 -14.17
N VAL A 273 3.83 -12.37 -15.24
CA VAL A 273 3.66 -12.89 -16.60
C VAL A 273 4.46 -12.05 -17.57
N SER A 274 5.27 -12.69 -18.43
CA SER A 274 6.06 -11.98 -19.44
C SER A 274 5.19 -11.10 -20.34
N ARG A 275 5.40 -9.78 -20.28
CA ARG A 275 4.67 -8.78 -21.07
C ARG A 275 5.49 -7.49 -21.21
N PRO A 276 5.18 -6.60 -22.16
CA PRO A 276 5.83 -5.29 -22.25
C PRO A 276 5.68 -4.48 -20.98
N ALA A 277 6.74 -3.79 -20.57
CA ALA A 277 6.79 -2.94 -19.39
C ALA A 277 7.05 -1.49 -19.81
N TYR A 278 6.06 -0.63 -19.64
CA TYR A 278 6.20 0.81 -19.83
C TYR A 278 5.31 1.58 -18.86
N LEU A 279 5.63 2.86 -18.71
CA LEU A 279 4.92 3.80 -17.86
C LEU A 279 4.70 5.10 -18.63
N ASP A 280 3.44 5.51 -18.81
CA ASP A 280 3.13 6.84 -19.32
C ASP A 280 3.13 7.84 -18.15
N ILE A 281 3.85 8.95 -18.31
CA ILE A 281 4.17 9.92 -17.27
C ILE A 281 3.49 11.26 -17.58
N SER A 282 2.95 11.91 -16.54
CA SER A 282 2.32 13.24 -16.59
C SER A 282 2.60 14.02 -15.29
N LEU A 283 3.89 14.31 -15.06
CA LEU A 283 4.43 15.14 -13.99
C LEU A 283 4.54 16.61 -14.42
N PRO A 284 4.78 17.56 -13.47
CA PRO A 284 5.07 18.95 -13.82
C PRO A 284 6.19 19.07 -14.86
N ALA A 285 6.07 20.05 -15.75
CA ALA A 285 6.99 20.29 -16.86
C ALA A 285 8.41 20.61 -16.36
N ALA A 286 9.23 19.58 -16.27
CA ALA A 286 10.63 19.62 -15.90
C ALA A 286 11.37 18.41 -16.51
N ALA A 287 12.69 18.41 -16.46
CA ALA A 287 13.48 17.20 -16.68
C ALA A 287 13.64 16.47 -15.35
N TYR A 288 13.60 15.14 -15.39
CA TYR A 288 13.80 14.28 -14.22
C TYR A 288 14.93 13.29 -14.52
N LEU A 289 15.75 13.02 -13.50
CA LEU A 289 16.57 11.82 -13.42
C LEU A 289 15.73 10.73 -12.75
N VAL A 290 15.71 9.55 -13.37
CA VAL A 290 14.95 8.40 -12.88
C VAL A 290 15.90 7.26 -12.67
N ASP A 291 16.07 6.87 -11.40
CA ASP A 291 16.73 5.62 -11.05
C ASP A 291 15.70 4.49 -11.21
N ILE A 292 15.95 3.59 -12.16
CA ILE A 292 15.10 2.43 -12.45
C ILE A 292 15.78 1.21 -11.84
N HIS A 293 15.18 0.67 -10.78
CA HIS A 293 15.62 -0.54 -10.10
C HIS A 293 14.79 -1.71 -10.61
N ASP A 294 15.43 -2.64 -11.31
CA ASP A 294 14.85 -3.94 -11.65
C ASP A 294 15.02 -4.87 -10.45
N LEU A 295 13.92 -5.16 -9.77
CA LEU A 295 13.96 -5.85 -8.48
C LEU A 295 14.34 -7.33 -8.62
N ASP A 296 14.05 -7.95 -9.76
CA ASP A 296 14.36 -9.36 -10.01
C ASP A 296 15.77 -9.55 -10.55
N ALA A 297 16.25 -8.64 -11.40
CA ALA A 297 17.61 -8.69 -11.91
C ALA A 297 18.64 -8.10 -10.93
N GLY A 298 18.20 -7.34 -9.92
CA GLY A 298 19.09 -6.64 -8.99
C GLY A 298 19.92 -5.54 -9.67
N THR A 299 19.44 -4.99 -10.78
CA THR A 299 20.15 -3.96 -11.55
C THR A 299 19.54 -2.59 -11.37
N VAL A 300 20.36 -1.56 -11.49
CA VAL A 300 19.93 -0.17 -11.51
C VAL A 300 20.45 0.51 -12.78
N ARG A 301 19.62 1.34 -13.38
CA ARG A 301 20.04 2.28 -14.42
C ARG A 301 19.38 3.63 -14.21
N THR A 302 20.11 4.69 -14.49
CA THR A 302 19.59 6.06 -14.43
C THR A 302 19.31 6.56 -15.83
N VAL A 303 18.13 7.11 -16.06
CA VAL A 303 17.74 7.74 -17.32
C VAL A 303 17.26 9.16 -17.09
N ARG A 304 17.42 10.02 -18.10
CA ARG A 304 16.84 11.36 -18.11
C ARG A 304 15.53 11.32 -18.91
N VAL A 305 14.44 11.75 -18.29
CA VAL A 305 13.12 11.84 -18.94
C VAL A 305 12.56 13.25 -18.80
N SER A 306 11.62 13.59 -19.69
CA SER A 306 10.79 14.78 -19.48
C SER A 306 9.64 14.46 -18.53
N GLY A 307 9.02 15.48 -17.93
CA GLY A 307 7.84 15.33 -17.07
C GLY A 307 6.63 14.72 -17.79
N SER A 308 6.67 14.58 -19.12
CA SER A 308 5.59 13.94 -19.90
C SER A 308 6.12 12.91 -20.89
N GLY A 309 5.34 11.88 -21.17
CA GLY A 309 5.62 10.91 -22.23
C GLY A 309 5.78 9.49 -21.72
N ARG A 310 6.29 8.59 -22.57
CA ARG A 310 6.39 7.17 -22.26
C ARG A 310 7.81 6.79 -21.85
N LEU A 311 7.95 6.15 -20.70
CA LEU A 311 9.18 5.49 -20.25
C LEU A 311 9.06 3.98 -20.50
N VAL A 312 9.86 3.45 -21.42
CA VAL A 312 9.96 2.01 -21.67
C VAL A 312 10.93 1.39 -20.68
N LEU A 313 10.48 0.40 -19.92
CA LEU A 313 11.28 -0.31 -18.94
C LEU A 313 11.89 -1.57 -19.57
N ALA A 314 11.09 -2.34 -20.29
CA ALA A 314 11.53 -3.50 -21.07
C ALA A 314 10.53 -3.82 -22.19
N ASP A 315 11.04 -4.39 -23.29
CA ASP A 315 10.20 -4.82 -24.41
C ASP A 315 9.26 -5.97 -23.99
N VAL A 316 9.78 -6.95 -23.24
CA VAL A 316 9.03 -8.03 -22.60
C VAL A 316 9.76 -8.43 -21.32
N THR A 317 9.06 -8.48 -20.20
CA THR A 317 9.62 -8.94 -18.91
C THR A 317 8.53 -9.43 -17.98
N SER A 318 8.92 -10.23 -16.98
CA SER A 318 8.11 -10.61 -15.83
C SER A 318 8.53 -9.90 -14.54
N HIS A 319 9.56 -9.04 -14.59
CA HIS A 319 10.18 -8.42 -13.41
C HIS A 319 9.33 -7.30 -12.84
N ASP A 320 9.50 -6.98 -11.56
CA ASP A 320 8.95 -5.77 -10.97
C ASP A 320 9.98 -4.64 -10.92
N PHE A 321 9.51 -3.41 -10.82
CA PHE A 321 10.38 -2.23 -10.83
C PHE A 321 10.06 -1.27 -9.69
N VAL A 322 11.11 -0.68 -9.13
CA VAL A 322 11.01 0.54 -8.32
C VAL A 322 11.67 1.67 -9.06
N LEU A 323 10.99 2.81 -9.13
CA LEU A 323 11.47 4.01 -9.78
C LEU A 323 11.57 5.14 -8.76
N VAL A 324 12.70 5.82 -8.75
CA VAL A 324 12.91 7.04 -7.96
C VAL A 324 13.13 8.21 -8.90
N PHE A 325 12.16 9.13 -8.98
CA PHE A 325 12.27 10.34 -9.78
C PHE A 325 12.84 11.48 -8.94
N ARG A 326 13.80 12.21 -9.50
CA ARG A 326 14.36 13.44 -8.92
C ARG A 326 14.43 14.50 -10.02
N PRO A 327 14.10 15.77 -9.74
CA PRO A 327 14.32 16.85 -10.69
C PRO A 327 15.79 16.85 -11.17
N ALA A 328 15.99 16.91 -12.47
CA ALA A 328 17.31 17.10 -13.06
C ALA A 328 17.67 18.58 -12.91
N VAL A 329 17.97 19.02 -11.69
CA VAL A 329 18.48 20.38 -11.44
C VAL A 329 19.78 20.50 -12.23
N TYR A 330 19.92 21.56 -13.03
CA TYR A 330 21.23 21.92 -13.54
C TYR A 330 22.09 22.23 -12.32
N VAL A 331 23.10 21.39 -12.05
CA VAL A 331 24.23 21.84 -11.24
C VAL A 331 24.85 22.95 -12.08
N VAL A 332 24.43 24.19 -11.83
CA VAL A 332 25.06 25.40 -12.35
C VAL A 332 26.33 25.62 -11.55
#